data_AF-A0A0S6U4X3-F1
#
_entry.id   AF-A0A0S6U4X3-F1
#
_cell.length_a   1.000
_cell.length_b   1.000
_cell.length_c   1.000
_cell.angle_alpha   90.00
_cell.angle_beta   90.00
_cell.angle_gamma   90.00
#
_symmetry.space_group_name_H-M   'P 1'
#
loop_
_entity.id
_entity.type
_entity.pdbx_description
1 polymer ?
#
loop_
_entity_poly.entity_id
_entity_poly.type
_entity_poly.pdbx_seq_one_letter_code
_entity_poly.pdbx_strand_id
1 'polypeptide(L)'
;MSIGEFIKDKMVVIICNMLIFIVIAAIMAAIKVSLIIILSAFCIWFLPLVSYMSLEFIKYKNYYDEVDSILENLDNKYLLPEIIKEANFIEGEKLNSILKEISRDMHENVKYYKDMQEDYREYIETWVHEIKTPIASTKLIIENNRNEVTNKIDFQMDRIEGFVEQVLYYSRSNNVSKDYIIKQINLDLVVRNVIKRNYRDFIHKK
;
A
#
# COMPACT_ATOMS: atom_id res chain seq x y z
N MET A 1 -16.91 17.19 -0.24
CA MET A 1 -17.35 18.20 0.79
C MET A 1 -18.81 18.65 0.56
N SER A 2 -19.63 18.75 1.63
CA SER A 2 -21.03 19.20 1.55
C SER A 2 -21.19 20.70 1.82
N ILE A 3 -22.28 21.29 1.30
CA ILE A 3 -22.59 22.72 1.51
C ILE A 3 -22.80 23.02 3.01
N GLY A 4 -23.39 22.10 3.76
CA GLY A 4 -23.63 22.26 5.19
C GLY A 4 -22.36 22.34 6.02
N GLU A 5 -21.34 21.53 5.70
CA GLU A 5 -20.03 21.57 6.36
C GLU A 5 -19.33 22.91 6.11
N PHE A 6 -19.38 23.40 4.88
CA PHE A 6 -18.78 24.70 4.53
C PHE A 6 -19.42 25.85 5.30
N ILE A 7 -20.76 25.89 5.33
CA ILE A 7 -21.48 26.94 6.05
C ILE A 7 -21.12 26.87 7.53
N LYS A 8 -21.08 25.66 8.11
CA LYS A 8 -20.71 25.44 9.51
C LYS A 8 -19.31 25.98 9.84
N ASP A 9 -18.34 25.78 8.96
CA ASP A 9 -16.97 26.32 9.11
C ASP A 9 -16.98 27.86 9.11
N LYS A 10 -17.73 28.47 8.18
CA LYS A 10 -17.80 29.94 8.04
C LYS A 10 -18.88 30.61 8.91
N MET A 11 -19.56 29.88 9.81
CA MET A 11 -20.67 30.41 10.62
C MET A 11 -20.28 31.65 11.42
N VAL A 12 -19.09 31.67 12.00
CA VAL A 12 -18.61 32.81 12.79
C VAL A 12 -18.51 34.06 11.91
N VAL A 13 -17.97 33.94 10.70
CA VAL A 13 -17.84 35.05 9.74
C VAL A 13 -19.20 35.56 9.31
N ILE A 14 -20.15 34.66 9.02
CA ILE A 14 -21.52 35.01 8.61
C ILE A 14 -22.24 35.75 9.75
N ILE A 15 -22.18 35.22 10.99
CA ILE A 15 -22.83 35.82 12.15
C ILE A 15 -22.24 37.20 12.46
N CYS A 16 -20.92 37.35 12.45
CA CYS A 16 -20.27 38.64 12.69
C CYS A 16 -20.68 39.69 11.64
N ASN A 17 -20.69 39.32 10.34
CA ASN A 17 -21.14 40.23 9.29
C ASN A 17 -22.62 40.62 9.43
N MET A 18 -23.49 39.67 9.80
CA MET A 18 -24.90 39.94 10.04
C MET A 18 -25.11 40.88 11.23
N LEU A 19 -24.40 40.65 12.35
CA LEU A 19 -24.50 41.51 13.53
C LEU A 19 -24.05 42.95 13.23
N ILE A 20 -22.92 43.11 12.53
CA ILE A 20 -22.41 44.43 12.13
C ILE A 20 -23.43 45.14 11.22
N PHE A 21 -23.97 44.43 10.23
CA PHE A 21 -24.97 44.99 9.34
C PHE A 21 -26.24 45.42 10.08
N ILE A 22 -26.73 44.62 11.05
CA ILE A 22 -27.91 44.97 11.86
C ILE A 22 -27.69 46.28 12.62
N VAL A 23 -26.51 46.47 13.24
CA VAL A 23 -26.20 47.71 13.95
C VAL A 23 -26.20 48.91 12.99
N ILE A 24 -25.57 48.77 11.81
CA ILE A 24 -25.53 49.82 10.78
C ILE A 24 -26.95 50.14 10.27
N ALA A 25 -27.74 49.12 9.99
CA ALA A 25 -29.13 49.28 9.52
C ALA A 25 -30.01 49.95 10.59
N ALA A 26 -29.82 49.63 11.86
CA ALA A 26 -30.54 50.27 12.97
C ALA A 26 -30.20 51.77 13.08
N ILE A 27 -28.93 52.14 12.91
CA ILE A 27 -28.49 53.55 12.89
C ILE A 27 -29.12 54.29 11.69
N MET A 28 -29.09 53.69 10.49
CA MET A 28 -29.71 54.28 9.30
C MET A 28 -31.23 54.47 9.48
N ALA A 29 -31.91 53.49 10.09
CA ALA A 29 -33.33 53.58 10.40
C ALA A 29 -33.64 54.68 11.43
N ALA A 30 -32.79 54.85 12.45
CA ALA A 30 -32.95 55.91 13.46
C ALA A 30 -32.84 57.32 12.87
N ILE A 31 -32.01 57.50 11.82
CA ILE A 31 -31.86 58.76 11.07
C ILE A 31 -32.99 58.94 10.03
N LYS A 32 -33.95 58.00 9.94
CA LYS A 32 -35.06 57.99 8.98
C LYS A 32 -34.59 57.94 7.52
N VAL A 33 -33.48 57.26 7.25
CA VAL A 33 -33.03 56.98 5.88
C VAL A 33 -34.08 56.14 5.16
N SER A 34 -34.31 56.41 3.87
CA SER A 34 -35.29 55.65 3.09
C SER A 34 -34.94 54.16 3.03
N LEU A 35 -35.96 53.30 3.10
CA LEU A 35 -35.79 51.85 3.09
C LEU A 35 -35.10 51.33 1.82
N ILE A 36 -35.28 52.02 0.70
CA ILE A 36 -34.62 51.71 -0.58
C ILE A 36 -33.10 51.82 -0.45
N ILE A 37 -32.59 52.81 0.29
CA ILE A 37 -31.15 53.00 0.51
C ILE A 37 -30.59 51.92 1.45
N ILE A 38 -31.37 51.48 2.45
CA ILE A 38 -30.97 50.40 3.35
C ILE A 38 -30.87 49.07 2.58
N LEU A 39 -31.84 48.79 1.70
CA LEU A 39 -31.83 47.61 0.83
C LEU A 39 -30.69 47.64 -0.19
N SER A 40 -30.39 48.79 -0.80
CA SER A 40 -29.26 48.89 -1.72
C SER A 40 -27.93 48.68 -0.99
N ALA A 41 -27.77 49.22 0.22
CA ALA A 41 -26.60 48.98 1.07
C ALA A 41 -26.46 47.49 1.44
N PHE A 42 -27.57 46.81 1.74
CA PHE A 42 -27.57 45.35 1.96
C PHE A 42 -27.02 44.59 0.74
N CYS A 43 -27.54 44.87 -0.46
CA CYS A 43 -27.08 44.21 -1.67
C CYS A 43 -25.59 44.47 -1.93
N ILE A 44 -25.14 45.71 -1.77
CA ILE A 44 -23.73 46.09 -1.98
C ILE A 44 -22.81 45.38 -0.96
N TRP A 45 -23.26 45.18 0.28
CA TRP A 45 -22.48 44.50 1.31
C TRP A 45 -22.43 42.98 1.10
N PHE A 46 -23.58 42.35 0.86
CA PHE A 46 -23.69 40.89 0.85
C PHE A 46 -23.38 40.26 -0.52
N LEU A 47 -23.56 40.95 -1.64
CA LEU A 47 -23.24 40.38 -2.97
C LEU A 47 -21.76 39.98 -3.08
N PRO A 48 -20.77 40.85 -2.75
CA PRO A 48 -19.36 40.47 -2.78
C PRO A 48 -19.05 39.32 -1.81
N LEU A 49 -19.62 39.36 -0.60
CA LEU A 49 -19.42 38.32 0.43
C LEU A 49 -19.89 36.94 -0.07
N VAL A 50 -21.11 36.86 -0.60
CA VAL A 50 -21.68 35.61 -1.14
C VAL A 50 -20.87 35.12 -2.34
N SER A 51 -20.46 36.03 -3.23
CA SER A 51 -19.66 35.66 -4.41
C SER A 51 -18.29 35.09 -4.02
N TYR A 52 -17.60 35.72 -3.06
CA TYR A 52 -16.32 35.24 -2.52
C TYR A 52 -16.47 33.85 -1.89
N MET A 53 -17.46 33.66 -1.01
CA MET A 53 -17.71 32.37 -0.36
C MET A 53 -18.07 31.27 -1.38
N SER A 54 -18.79 31.62 -2.45
CA SER A 54 -19.14 30.67 -3.50
C SER A 54 -17.92 30.19 -4.27
N LEU A 55 -17.00 31.10 -4.63
CA LEU A 55 -15.74 30.74 -5.30
C LEU A 55 -14.86 29.87 -4.40
N GLU A 56 -14.76 30.21 -3.12
CA GLU A 56 -14.01 29.43 -2.12
C GLU A 56 -14.60 28.01 -1.98
N PHE A 57 -15.93 27.89 -1.91
CA PHE A 57 -16.60 26.60 -1.85
C PHE A 57 -16.32 25.73 -3.09
N ILE A 58 -16.43 26.29 -4.31
CA ILE A 58 -16.15 25.55 -5.55
C ILE A 58 -14.71 25.05 -5.55
N LYS A 59 -13.76 25.90 -5.15
CA LYS A 59 -12.34 25.55 -5.08
C LYS A 59 -12.09 24.38 -4.13
N TYR A 60 -12.61 24.44 -2.91
CA TYR A 60 -12.46 23.35 -1.94
C TYR A 60 -13.16 22.08 -2.39
N LYS A 61 -14.40 22.20 -2.89
CA LYS A 61 -15.16 21.05 -3.37
C LYS A 61 -14.42 20.31 -4.48
N ASN A 62 -13.95 21.02 -5.50
CA ASN A 62 -13.20 20.40 -6.60
C ASN A 62 -11.93 19.71 -6.10
N TYR A 63 -11.20 20.34 -5.18
CA TYR A 63 -9.99 19.78 -4.62
C TYR A 63 -10.25 18.49 -3.82
N TYR A 64 -11.19 18.51 -2.89
CA TYR A 64 -11.50 17.34 -2.06
C TYR A 64 -12.12 16.21 -2.86
N ASP A 65 -13.04 16.53 -3.79
CA ASP A 65 -13.66 15.52 -4.65
C ASP A 65 -12.61 14.86 -5.59
N GLU A 66 -11.58 15.60 -6.06
CA GLU A 66 -10.44 15.04 -6.81
C GLU A 66 -9.58 14.12 -5.93
N VAL A 67 -9.23 14.55 -4.72
CA VAL A 67 -8.45 13.75 -3.77
C VAL A 67 -9.18 12.45 -3.42
N ASP A 68 -10.48 12.52 -3.10
CA ASP A 68 -11.30 11.36 -2.78
C ASP A 68 -11.38 10.40 -3.98
N SER A 69 -11.60 10.92 -5.18
CA SER A 69 -11.62 10.11 -6.40
C SER A 69 -10.30 9.39 -6.66
N ILE A 70 -9.16 10.06 -6.44
CA ILE A 70 -7.84 9.42 -6.61
C ILE A 70 -7.66 8.35 -5.53
N LEU A 71 -8.02 8.65 -4.28
CA LEU A 71 -7.87 7.74 -3.15
C LEU A 71 -8.69 6.45 -3.31
N GLU A 72 -9.90 6.54 -3.86
CA GLU A 72 -10.76 5.38 -4.12
C GLU A 72 -10.22 4.45 -5.22
N ASN A 73 -9.54 5.01 -6.22
CA ASN A 73 -9.02 4.25 -7.36
C ASN A 73 -7.58 3.75 -7.16
N LEU A 74 -6.94 4.07 -6.03
CA LEU A 74 -5.58 3.64 -5.73
C LEU A 74 -5.55 2.32 -4.96
N ASP A 75 -4.83 1.34 -5.52
CA ASP A 75 -4.52 0.09 -4.81
C ASP A 75 -3.70 0.37 -3.54
N ASN A 76 -2.64 1.18 -3.67
CA ASN A 76 -1.71 1.53 -2.61
C ASN A 76 -1.92 3.00 -2.21
N LYS A 77 -2.75 3.23 -1.18
CA LYS A 77 -3.16 4.57 -0.75
C LYS A 77 -2.02 5.49 -0.32
N TYR A 78 -0.90 4.94 0.13
CA TYR A 78 0.28 5.74 0.49
C TYR A 78 0.90 6.46 -0.72
N LEU A 79 0.55 6.10 -1.96
CA LEU A 79 0.97 6.79 -3.18
C LEU A 79 0.14 8.02 -3.53
N LEU A 80 -0.96 8.28 -2.81
CA LEU A 80 -1.83 9.44 -3.01
C LEU A 80 -1.04 10.76 -3.22
N PRO A 81 -0.02 11.08 -2.39
CA PRO A 81 0.65 12.38 -2.46
C PRO A 81 1.51 12.57 -3.70
N GLU A 82 1.80 11.49 -4.45
CA GLU A 82 2.51 11.53 -5.73
C GLU A 82 1.58 11.88 -6.91
N ILE A 83 0.27 11.70 -6.73
CA ILE A 83 -0.73 11.80 -7.81
C ILE A 83 -1.60 13.05 -7.66
N ILE A 84 -1.89 13.45 -6.42
CA ILE A 84 -2.70 14.66 -6.17
C ILE A 84 -2.00 15.90 -6.73
N LYS A 85 -2.80 16.80 -7.32
CA LYS A 85 -2.32 18.12 -7.73
C LYS A 85 -2.04 18.98 -6.50
N GLU A 86 -1.11 19.92 -6.66
CA GLU A 86 -0.87 20.92 -5.62
C GLU A 86 -2.12 21.78 -5.42
N ALA A 87 -2.55 21.90 -4.16
CA ALA A 87 -3.67 22.75 -3.82
C ALA A 87 -3.31 24.21 -4.09
N ASN A 88 -4.27 25.02 -4.54
CA ASN A 88 -4.04 26.45 -4.81
C ASN A 88 -4.36 27.34 -3.59
N PHE A 89 -4.35 26.80 -2.38
CA PHE A 89 -4.66 27.51 -1.13
C PHE A 89 -3.73 27.08 -0.01
N ILE A 90 -3.45 27.99 0.92
CA ILE A 90 -2.39 27.88 1.93
C ILE A 90 -2.54 26.60 2.76
N GLU A 91 -3.75 26.32 3.25
CA GLU A 91 -4.02 25.14 4.09
C GLU A 91 -3.81 23.84 3.32
N GLY A 92 -4.15 23.83 2.03
CA GLY A 92 -4.04 22.68 1.15
C GLY A 92 -2.59 22.44 0.72
N GLU A 93 -1.83 23.49 0.43
CA GLU A 93 -0.39 23.39 0.15
C GLU A 93 0.34 22.80 1.37
N LYS A 94 -0.02 23.27 2.57
CA LYS A 94 0.56 22.73 3.81
C LYS A 94 0.16 21.28 4.02
N LEU A 95 -1.10 20.92 3.81
CA LEU A 95 -1.56 19.54 3.89
C LEU A 95 -0.82 18.65 2.90
N ASN A 96 -0.63 19.10 1.67
CA ASN A 96 0.12 18.35 0.65
C ASN A 96 1.57 18.12 1.04
N SER A 97 2.22 19.12 1.65
CA SER A 97 3.59 18.94 2.15
C SER A 97 3.68 17.87 3.25
N ILE A 98 2.72 17.86 4.18
CA ILE A 98 2.65 16.85 5.26
C ILE A 98 2.38 15.47 4.67
N LEU A 99 1.43 15.37 3.72
CA LEU A 99 1.13 14.12 3.04
C LEU A 99 2.33 13.57 2.28
N LYS A 100 3.08 14.42 1.56
CA LYS A 100 4.33 14.03 0.88
C LYS A 100 5.36 13.48 1.86
N GLU A 101 5.51 14.08 3.05
CA GLU A 101 6.43 13.59 4.08
C GLU A 101 6.01 12.21 4.61
N ILE A 102 4.72 12.02 4.93
CA ILE A 102 4.17 10.73 5.38
C ILE A 102 4.35 9.65 4.28
N SER A 103 4.06 9.99 3.03
CA SER A 103 4.27 9.09 1.89
C SER A 103 5.72 8.67 1.74
N ARG A 104 6.67 9.61 1.92
CA ARG A 104 8.09 9.31 1.84
C ARG A 104 8.52 8.33 2.94
N ASP A 105 8.11 8.57 4.19
CA ASP A 105 8.39 7.66 5.31
C ASP A 105 7.81 6.25 5.07
N MET A 106 6.57 6.19 4.56
CA MET A 106 5.95 4.92 4.19
C MET A 106 6.68 4.22 3.03
N HIS A 107 7.19 4.97 2.04
CA HIS A 107 7.97 4.42 0.94
C HIS A 107 9.28 3.81 1.44
N GLU A 108 9.98 4.51 2.35
CA GLU A 108 11.19 4.02 3.01
C GLU A 108 10.91 2.75 3.84
N ASN A 109 9.79 2.72 4.56
CA ASN A 109 9.37 1.57 5.35
C ASN A 109 9.05 0.34 4.48
N VAL A 110 8.29 0.52 3.39
CA VAL A 110 8.02 -0.56 2.43
C VAL A 110 9.32 -1.06 1.79
N LYS A 111 10.21 -0.15 1.43
CA LYS A 111 11.53 -0.49 0.88
C LYS A 111 12.35 -1.30 1.89
N TYR A 112 12.39 -0.89 3.15
CA TYR A 112 13.11 -1.61 4.21
C TYR A 112 12.67 -3.08 4.31
N TYR A 113 11.36 -3.35 4.32
CA TYR A 113 10.85 -4.72 4.37
C TYR A 113 11.15 -5.51 3.09
N LYS A 114 11.13 -4.85 1.93
CA LYS A 114 11.49 -5.47 0.66
C LYS A 114 12.96 -5.87 0.62
N ASP A 115 13.85 -4.96 1.03
CA ASP A 115 15.29 -5.19 1.08
C ASP A 115 15.60 -6.33 2.08
N MET A 116 14.99 -6.31 3.28
CA MET A 116 15.12 -7.40 4.25
C MET A 116 14.62 -8.76 3.73
N GLN A 117 13.55 -8.78 2.92
CA GLN A 117 13.07 -10.00 2.30
C GLN A 117 14.04 -10.53 1.23
N GLU A 118 14.67 -9.64 0.48
CA GLU A 118 15.69 -9.98 -0.51
C GLU A 118 16.96 -10.54 0.15
N ASP A 119 17.46 -9.88 1.20
CA ASP A 119 18.59 -10.35 2.00
C ASP A 119 18.30 -11.74 2.61
N TYR A 120 17.11 -11.95 3.14
CA TYR A 120 16.72 -13.25 3.70
C TYR A 120 16.69 -14.34 2.63
N ARG A 121 16.23 -14.02 1.42
CA ARG A 121 16.24 -14.96 0.30
C ARG A 121 17.67 -15.32 -0.10
N GLU A 122 18.55 -14.33 -0.27
CA GLU A 122 19.96 -14.56 -0.62
C GLU A 122 20.66 -15.42 0.43
N TYR A 123 20.38 -15.16 1.71
CA TYR A 123 20.88 -15.97 2.81
C TYR A 123 20.43 -17.44 2.70
N ILE A 124 19.13 -17.69 2.44
CA ILE A 124 18.62 -19.07 2.28
C ILE A 124 19.26 -19.75 1.05
N GLU A 125 19.41 -19.05 -0.07
CA GLU A 125 20.05 -19.62 -1.26
C GLU A 125 21.51 -20.02 -0.97
N THR A 126 22.27 -19.14 -0.32
CA THR A 126 23.65 -19.43 0.11
C THR A 126 23.70 -20.61 1.08
N TRP A 127 22.85 -20.62 2.10
CA TRP A 127 22.76 -21.71 3.07
C TRP A 127 22.43 -23.06 2.41
N VAL A 128 21.53 -23.08 1.42
CA VAL A 128 21.21 -24.29 0.65
C VAL A 128 22.41 -24.79 -0.15
N HIS A 129 23.20 -23.89 -0.75
CA HIS A 129 24.44 -24.27 -1.45
C HIS A 129 25.48 -24.86 -0.48
N GLU A 130 25.64 -24.23 0.69
CA GLU A 130 26.59 -24.69 1.71
C GLU A 130 26.20 -26.06 2.26
N ILE A 131 24.92 -26.29 2.63
CA ILE A 131 24.48 -27.56 3.24
C ILE A 131 24.49 -28.75 2.27
N LYS A 132 24.40 -28.49 0.95
CA LYS A 132 24.54 -29.55 -0.07
C LYS A 132 25.93 -30.18 -0.09
N THR A 133 26.97 -29.41 0.22
CA THR A 133 28.35 -29.90 0.23
C THR A 133 28.61 -31.01 1.28
N PRO A 134 28.28 -30.83 2.58
CA PRO A 134 28.42 -31.89 3.57
C PRO A 134 27.43 -33.05 3.34
N ILE A 135 26.25 -32.81 2.77
CA ILE A 135 25.34 -33.89 2.32
C ILE A 135 26.05 -34.78 1.30
N ALA A 136 26.60 -34.19 0.23
CA ALA A 136 27.32 -34.91 -0.82
C ALA A 136 28.57 -35.62 -0.27
N SER A 137 29.34 -34.95 0.59
CA SER A 137 30.50 -35.54 1.27
C SER A 137 30.10 -36.76 2.12
N THR A 138 29.01 -36.66 2.87
CA THR A 138 28.50 -37.77 3.68
C THR A 138 28.03 -38.92 2.82
N LYS A 139 27.33 -38.65 1.71
CA LYS A 139 26.96 -39.67 0.72
C LYS A 139 28.18 -40.39 0.14
N LEU A 140 29.25 -39.67 -0.22
CA LEU A 140 30.50 -40.28 -0.68
C LEU A 140 31.16 -41.17 0.40
N ILE A 141 31.15 -40.75 1.67
CA ILE A 141 31.65 -41.57 2.77
C ILE A 141 30.83 -42.84 2.92
N ILE A 142 29.50 -42.75 2.83
CA ILE A 142 28.59 -43.90 2.89
C ILE A 142 28.83 -44.86 1.73
N GLU A 143 29.00 -44.34 0.51
CA GLU A 143 29.28 -45.17 -0.67
C GLU A 143 30.57 -45.97 -0.53
N ASN A 144 31.60 -45.40 0.09
CA ASN A 144 32.87 -46.09 0.36
C ASN A 144 32.79 -47.07 1.54
N ASN A 145 31.76 -47.00 2.39
CA ASN A 145 31.63 -47.79 3.62
C ASN A 145 30.27 -48.50 3.72
N ARG A 146 29.79 -49.10 2.61
CA ARG A 146 28.46 -49.70 2.54
C ARG A 146 28.29 -50.88 3.51
N ASN A 147 27.34 -50.73 4.43
CA ASN A 147 26.87 -51.74 5.36
C ASN A 147 25.40 -51.44 5.76
N GLU A 148 24.79 -52.27 6.60
CA GLU A 148 23.38 -52.08 6.97
C GLU A 148 23.13 -50.75 7.70
N VAL A 149 24.07 -50.32 8.54
CA VAL A 149 23.97 -49.05 9.28
C VAL A 149 24.11 -47.86 8.34
N THR A 150 25.11 -47.86 7.46
CA THR A 150 25.33 -46.76 6.52
C THR A 150 24.21 -46.64 5.48
N ASN A 151 23.56 -47.74 5.10
CA ASN A 151 22.35 -47.70 4.27
C ASN A 151 21.16 -47.02 4.97
N LYS A 152 20.98 -47.23 6.29
CA LYS A 152 19.94 -46.53 7.07
C LYS A 152 20.23 -45.04 7.20
N ILE A 153 21.51 -44.67 7.32
CA ILE A 153 21.96 -43.27 7.34
C ILE A 153 21.74 -42.61 5.97
N ASP A 154 22.07 -43.30 4.87
CA ASP A 154 21.83 -42.83 3.48
C ASP A 154 20.37 -42.44 3.27
N PHE A 155 19.45 -43.29 3.73
CA PHE A 155 18.02 -43.01 3.65
C PHE A 155 17.60 -41.77 4.44
N GLN A 156 18.19 -41.50 5.62
CA GLN A 156 17.92 -40.23 6.32
C GLN A 156 18.56 -39.04 5.58
N MET A 157 19.71 -39.23 4.93
CA MET A 157 20.37 -38.20 4.14
C MET A 157 19.52 -37.79 2.92
N ASP A 158 18.90 -38.76 2.24
CA ASP A 158 17.93 -38.51 1.16
C ASP A 158 16.74 -37.66 1.65
N ARG A 159 16.26 -37.91 2.87
CA ARG A 159 15.17 -37.12 3.47
C ARG A 159 15.60 -35.69 3.82
N ILE A 160 16.80 -35.53 4.38
CA ILE A 160 17.37 -34.20 4.66
C ILE A 160 17.51 -33.40 3.37
N GLU A 161 18.04 -34.01 2.31
CA GLU A 161 18.16 -33.38 0.99
C GLU A 161 16.79 -32.93 0.46
N GLY A 162 15.75 -33.77 0.60
CA GLY A 162 14.38 -33.40 0.26
C GLY A 162 13.83 -32.21 1.05
N PHE A 163 14.11 -32.12 2.35
CA PHE A 163 13.72 -30.95 3.16
C PHE A 163 14.48 -29.67 2.75
N VAL A 164 15.76 -29.80 2.40
CA VAL A 164 16.58 -28.68 1.87
C VAL A 164 16.01 -28.17 0.54
N GLU A 165 15.62 -29.08 -0.36
CA GLU A 165 14.95 -28.71 -1.62
C GLU A 165 13.62 -28.00 -1.38
N GLN A 166 12.84 -28.45 -0.39
CA GLN A 166 11.56 -27.82 -0.03
C GLN A 166 11.75 -26.38 0.47
N VAL A 167 12.77 -26.12 1.31
CA VAL A 167 13.09 -24.77 1.79
C VAL A 167 13.51 -23.86 0.62
N LEU A 168 14.33 -24.37 -0.30
CA LEU A 168 14.74 -23.61 -1.50
C LEU A 168 13.53 -23.24 -2.37
N TYR A 169 12.62 -24.19 -2.58
CA TYR A 169 11.41 -23.96 -3.36
C TYR A 169 10.52 -22.89 -2.71
N TYR A 170 10.32 -22.97 -1.39
CA TYR A 170 9.53 -21.98 -0.65
C TYR A 170 10.16 -20.58 -0.68
N SER A 171 11.49 -20.48 -0.53
CA SER A 171 12.20 -19.20 -0.64
C SER A 171 12.00 -18.52 -2.00
N ARG A 172 11.84 -19.32 -3.07
CA ARG A 172 11.64 -18.84 -4.44
C ARG A 172 10.17 -18.64 -4.84
N SER A 173 9.20 -19.17 -4.07
CA SER A 173 7.79 -19.21 -4.47
C SER A 173 7.08 -17.86 -4.50
N ASN A 174 7.72 -16.77 -4.08
CA ASN A 174 7.17 -15.41 -4.24
C ASN A 174 7.54 -14.77 -5.60
N ASN A 175 8.47 -15.36 -6.38
CA ASN A 175 8.92 -14.84 -7.68
C ASN A 175 8.73 -15.87 -8.81
N VAL A 176 7.54 -16.47 -8.86
CA VAL A 176 7.26 -17.64 -9.72
C VAL A 176 7.15 -17.32 -11.21
N SER A 177 6.98 -16.04 -11.56
CA SER A 177 6.65 -15.61 -12.93
C SER A 177 7.76 -15.85 -13.97
N LYS A 178 9.01 -16.13 -13.55
CA LYS A 178 10.14 -16.34 -14.47
C LYS A 178 10.57 -17.79 -14.68
N ASP A 179 10.08 -18.74 -13.86
CA ASP A 179 10.59 -20.13 -13.86
C ASP A 179 9.63 -21.17 -14.48
N TYR A 180 8.53 -20.75 -15.10
CA TYR A 180 7.59 -21.67 -15.74
C TYR A 180 7.99 -21.99 -17.19
N ILE A 181 8.16 -23.27 -17.48
CA ILE A 181 8.21 -23.81 -18.85
C ILE A 181 6.89 -24.52 -19.13
N ILE A 182 6.03 -23.91 -19.95
CA ILE A 182 4.80 -24.55 -20.42
C ILE A 182 5.16 -25.50 -21.58
N LYS A 183 5.05 -26.80 -21.34
CA LYS A 183 5.28 -27.83 -22.36
C LYS A 183 4.34 -29.02 -22.18
N GLN A 184 4.04 -29.73 -23.26
CA GLN A 184 3.36 -31.02 -23.15
C GLN A 184 4.28 -32.04 -22.46
N ILE A 185 3.72 -32.81 -21.53
CA ILE A 185 4.43 -33.84 -20.78
C ILE A 185 3.62 -35.15 -20.78
N ASN A 186 4.32 -36.28 -20.79
CA ASN A 186 3.70 -37.59 -20.61
C ASN A 186 3.55 -37.87 -19.10
N LEU A 187 2.30 -37.93 -18.62
CA LEU A 187 2.00 -38.16 -17.20
C LEU A 187 2.46 -39.53 -16.68
N ASP A 188 2.36 -40.59 -17.48
CA ASP A 188 2.79 -41.95 -17.07
C ASP A 188 4.29 -41.97 -16.76
N LEU A 189 5.11 -41.35 -17.61
CA LEU A 189 6.55 -41.24 -17.37
C LEU A 189 6.86 -40.48 -16.08
N VAL A 190 6.17 -39.36 -15.82
CA VAL A 190 6.38 -38.57 -14.60
C VAL A 190 6.04 -39.39 -13.36
N VAL A 191 4.87 -40.02 -13.35
CA VAL A 191 4.41 -40.83 -12.21
C VAL A 191 5.35 -42.01 -11.96
N ARG A 192 5.77 -42.73 -13.00
CA ARG A 192 6.73 -43.84 -12.87
C ARG A 192 8.07 -43.39 -12.30
N ASN A 193 8.57 -42.23 -12.73
CA ASN A 193 9.82 -41.66 -12.20
C ASN A 193 9.71 -41.33 -10.71
N VAL A 194 8.58 -40.75 -10.29
CA VAL A 194 8.32 -40.45 -8.87
C VAL A 194 8.23 -41.73 -8.04
N ILE A 195 7.51 -42.75 -8.51
CA ILE A 195 7.41 -44.04 -7.81
C ILE A 195 8.79 -44.69 -7.68
N LYS A 196 9.58 -44.70 -8.76
CA LYS A 196 10.93 -45.26 -8.76
C LYS A 196 11.87 -44.51 -7.81
N ARG A 197 11.75 -43.19 -7.70
CA ARG A 197 12.56 -42.37 -6.78
C ARG A 197 12.27 -42.69 -5.32
N ASN A 198 11.00 -42.91 -4.97
CA ASN A 198 10.57 -43.16 -3.59
C ASN A 198 10.47 -44.66 -3.24
N TYR A 199 11.05 -45.56 -4.04
CA TYR A 199 10.88 -47.01 -3.88
C TYR A 199 11.24 -47.52 -2.46
N ARG A 200 12.23 -46.89 -1.81
CA ARG A 200 12.70 -47.24 -0.46
C ARG A 200 11.61 -47.07 0.61
N ASP A 201 10.74 -46.06 0.46
CA ASP A 201 9.62 -45.81 1.38
C ASP A 201 8.55 -46.92 1.35
N PHE A 202 8.44 -47.62 0.22
CA PHE A 202 7.47 -48.70 0.03
C PHE A 202 7.99 -50.05 0.53
N ILE A 203 9.31 -50.27 0.51
CA ILE A 203 9.92 -51.57 0.89
C ILE A 203 10.07 -51.70 2.41
N HIS A 204 10.27 -50.60 3.14
CA HIS A 204 10.45 -50.62 4.60
C HIS A 204 9.15 -50.62 5.42
N LYS A 205 7.97 -50.56 4.77
CA LYS A 205 6.64 -50.58 5.42
C LYS A 205 6.02 -51.98 5.57
N LYS A 206 6.84 -53.03 5.53
CA LYS A 206 6.39 -54.43 5.67
C LYS A 206 6.66 -54.97 7.07
#